data_AF-A0A0D8Y2E8-F1
#
_entry.id   AF-A0A0D8Y2E8-F1
#
_cell.length_a   1.000
_cell.length_b   1.000
_cell.length_c   1.000
_cell.angle_alpha   90.00
_cell.angle_beta   90.00
_cell.angle_gamma   90.00
#
_symmetry.space_group_name_H-M   'P 1'
#
loop_
_entity.id
_entity.type
_entity.pdbx_description
1 polymer ?
#
loop_
_entity_poly.entity_id
_entity_poly.type
_entity_poly.pdbx_seq_one_letter_code
_entity_poly.pdbx_strand_id
1 'polypeptide(L)'
;MFVSAFELTIKALTAHIRSVHTNVRPYVCDTCGKAFVRRNDLKMHSLTHTSETAFHCKCGSKFRRMIYLKKHQRLCVLRNGKSPVGDSADQLDESNEIVDDSDDHEL
;
A
#
# COMPACT_ATOMS: atom_id res chain seq x y z
N MET A 1 -23.47 14.82 14.59
CA MET A 1 -22.19 14.20 14.98
C MET A 1 -22.25 12.67 15.15
N PHE A 2 -23.43 12.06 15.38
CA PHE A 2 -23.56 10.59 15.56
C PHE A 2 -23.50 9.78 14.26
N VAL A 3 -24.06 10.30 13.16
CA VAL A 3 -24.10 9.61 11.85
C VAL A 3 -22.70 9.36 11.25
N SER A 4 -21.76 10.26 11.45
CA SER A 4 -20.41 10.14 10.88
C SER A 4 -19.56 9.05 11.54
N ALA A 5 -19.76 8.79 12.83
CA ALA A 5 -19.04 7.74 13.56
C ALA A 5 -19.54 6.35 13.17
N PHE A 6 -20.86 6.18 13.03
CA PHE A 6 -21.49 4.93 12.62
C PHE A 6 -21.11 4.50 11.19
N GLU A 7 -21.09 5.45 10.26
CA GLU A 7 -20.62 5.21 8.88
C GLU A 7 -19.15 4.81 8.82
N LEU A 8 -18.31 5.38 9.69
CA LEU A 8 -16.89 5.04 9.76
C LEU A 8 -16.66 3.62 10.28
N THR A 9 -17.46 3.18 11.26
CA THR A 9 -17.37 1.83 11.81
C THR A 9 -17.87 0.76 10.83
N ILE A 10 -18.94 1.04 10.06
CA ILE A 10 -19.41 0.13 9.01
C ILE A 10 -18.33 -0.04 7.94
N LYS A 11 -17.72 1.05 7.45
CA LYS A 11 -16.66 0.96 6.42
C LYS A 11 -15.47 0.12 6.87
N ALA A 12 -15.06 0.23 8.13
CA ALA A 12 -13.98 -0.57 8.70
C ALA A 12 -14.36 -2.07 8.75
N LEU A 13 -15.56 -2.37 9.24
CA LEU A 13 -16.07 -3.74 9.32
C LEU A 13 -16.24 -4.36 7.93
N THR A 14 -16.82 -3.64 6.97
CA THR A 14 -16.98 -4.10 5.59
C THR A 14 -15.63 -4.37 4.94
N ALA A 15 -14.62 -3.52 5.16
CA ALA A 15 -13.27 -3.76 4.64
C ALA A 15 -12.65 -5.02 5.26
N HIS A 16 -12.83 -5.24 6.57
CA HIS A 16 -12.38 -6.46 7.25
C HIS A 16 -13.01 -7.71 6.65
N ILE A 17 -14.34 -7.73 6.54
CA ILE A 17 -15.09 -8.86 5.96
C ILE A 17 -14.61 -9.15 4.54
N ARG A 18 -14.45 -8.11 3.72
CA ARG A 18 -13.92 -8.25 2.35
C ARG A 18 -12.52 -8.84 2.30
N SER A 19 -11.64 -8.43 3.22
CA SER A 19 -10.25 -8.92 3.24
C SER A 19 -10.07 -10.33 3.80
N VAL A 20 -10.89 -10.73 4.77
CA VAL A 20 -10.65 -11.95 5.56
C VAL A 20 -11.63 -13.07 5.22
N HIS A 21 -12.88 -12.73 4.92
CA HIS A 21 -13.94 -13.72 4.75
C HIS A 21 -14.35 -13.95 3.30
N THR A 22 -14.33 -12.91 2.46
CA THR A 22 -14.88 -13.02 1.09
C THR A 22 -13.87 -12.84 -0.02
N ASN A 23 -12.62 -12.47 0.30
CA ASN A 23 -11.55 -12.19 -0.67
C ASN A 23 -11.90 -11.15 -1.76
N VAL A 24 -12.95 -10.35 -1.54
CA VAL A 24 -13.40 -9.35 -2.52
C VAL A 24 -12.47 -8.14 -2.51
N ARG A 25 -11.91 -7.82 -3.67
CA ARG A 25 -10.96 -6.71 -3.89
C ARG A 25 -11.50 -5.73 -4.93
N PRO A 26 -12.36 -4.77 -4.55
CA PRO A 26 -13.10 -3.95 -5.51
C PRO A 26 -12.25 -2.86 -6.19
N TYR A 27 -11.02 -2.63 -5.73
CA TYR A 27 -10.17 -1.56 -6.26
C TYR A 27 -9.05 -2.14 -7.11
N VAL A 28 -9.18 -2.05 -8.42
CA VAL A 28 -8.22 -2.63 -9.39
C VAL A 28 -7.30 -1.53 -9.92
N CYS A 29 -6.04 -1.87 -10.15
CA CYS A 29 -5.09 -1.00 -10.82
C CYS A 29 -5.24 -1.12 -12.33
N ASP A 30 -5.53 0.00 -13.00
CA ASP A 30 -5.71 0.02 -14.46
C ASP A 30 -4.41 -0.25 -15.22
N THR A 31 -3.25 -0.02 -14.60
CA THR A 31 -1.94 -0.20 -15.24
C THR A 31 -1.48 -1.67 -15.24
N CYS A 32 -1.80 -2.44 -14.21
CA CYS A 32 -1.28 -3.82 -14.07
C CYS A 32 -2.31 -4.86 -13.60
N GLY A 33 -3.58 -4.48 -13.47
CA GLY A 33 -4.67 -5.39 -13.06
C GLY A 33 -4.66 -5.79 -11.58
N LYS A 34 -3.70 -5.32 -10.77
CA LYS A 34 -3.63 -5.73 -9.35
C LYS A 34 -4.78 -5.17 -8.53
N ALA A 35 -5.44 -6.04 -7.75
CA ALA A 35 -6.64 -5.71 -6.98
C ALA A 35 -6.39 -5.52 -5.47
N PHE A 36 -7.10 -4.56 -4.86
CA PHE A 36 -6.96 -4.12 -3.48
C PHE A 36 -8.31 -4.04 -2.76
N VAL A 37 -8.30 -4.27 -1.45
CA VAL A 37 -9.50 -4.19 -0.59
C VAL A 37 -9.85 -2.76 -0.24
N ARG A 38 -8.86 -1.86 -0.13
CA ARG A 38 -9.07 -0.45 0.22
C ARG A 38 -8.55 0.47 -0.88
N ARG A 39 -9.27 1.59 -1.09
CA ARG A 39 -8.88 2.63 -2.05
C ARG A 39 -7.50 3.23 -1.75
N ASN A 40 -7.17 3.43 -0.47
CA ASN A 40 -5.87 3.98 -0.09
C ASN A 40 -4.72 3.05 -0.49
N ASP A 41 -4.92 1.73 -0.45
CA ASP A 41 -3.90 0.75 -0.83
C ASP A 41 -3.65 0.80 -2.35
N LEU A 42 -4.73 0.92 -3.16
CA LEU A 42 -4.62 1.15 -4.60
C LEU A 42 -3.91 2.48 -4.91
N LYS A 43 -4.27 3.58 -4.24
CA LYS A 43 -3.62 4.89 -4.43
C LYS A 43 -2.13 4.83 -4.09
N MET A 44 -1.77 4.11 -3.04
CA MET A 44 -0.37 3.91 -2.68
C MET A 44 0.37 3.04 -3.69
N HIS A 45 -0.32 2.07 -4.26
CA HIS A 45 0.20 1.24 -5.35
C HIS A 45 0.37 2.03 -6.64
N SER A 46 -0.53 2.93 -7.03
CA SER A 46 -0.38 3.68 -8.27
C SER A 46 0.88 4.55 -8.31
N LEU A 47 1.35 5.01 -7.15
CA LEU A 47 2.63 5.71 -7.00
C LEU A 47 3.85 4.84 -7.34
N THR A 48 3.68 3.51 -7.44
CA THR A 48 4.73 2.63 -7.94
C THR A 48 4.95 2.78 -9.43
N HIS A 49 3.91 3.14 -10.17
CA HIS A 49 3.97 3.37 -11.61
C HIS A 49 4.47 4.77 -11.95
N THR A 50 4.13 5.78 -11.14
CA THR A 50 4.39 7.19 -11.51
C THR A 50 5.74 7.75 -11.05
N SER A 51 6.63 6.99 -10.39
CA SER A 51 7.85 7.51 -9.72
C SER A 51 7.60 8.67 -8.74
N GLU A 52 6.33 8.99 -8.47
CA GLU A 52 5.93 10.03 -7.56
C GLU A 52 5.99 9.49 -6.13
N THR A 53 6.54 10.30 -5.23
CA THR A 53 6.62 9.98 -3.81
C THR A 53 5.82 11.02 -3.02
N ALA A 54 4.85 10.54 -2.24
CA ALA A 54 3.95 11.42 -1.50
C ALA A 54 4.62 12.11 -0.29
N PHE A 55 5.72 11.57 0.22
CA PHE A 55 6.35 12.06 1.45
C PHE A 55 7.85 12.27 1.22
N HIS A 56 8.39 13.38 1.71
CA HIS A 56 9.82 13.67 1.61
C HIS A 56 10.38 14.17 2.94
N CYS A 57 11.64 13.84 3.20
CA CYS A 57 12.40 14.38 4.31
C CYS A 57 13.17 15.63 3.84
N LYS A 58 13.48 16.53 4.78
CA LYS A 58 14.30 17.72 4.50
C LYS A 58 15.72 17.39 4.02
N CYS A 59 16.21 16.17 4.26
CA CYS A 59 17.48 15.68 3.73
C CYS A 59 17.45 15.29 2.24
N GLY A 60 16.27 15.33 1.59
CA GLY A 60 16.09 14.97 0.19
C GLY A 60 15.57 13.55 -0.05
N SER A 61 15.56 12.68 0.97
CA SER A 61 15.01 11.33 0.85
C SER A 61 13.50 11.34 0.62
N LYS A 62 13.05 10.52 -0.33
CA LYS A 62 11.68 10.40 -0.78
C LYS A 62 11.07 9.07 -0.36
N PHE A 63 9.82 9.08 0.08
CA PHE A 63 9.11 7.92 0.61
C PHE A 63 7.70 7.83 0.05
N ARG A 64 7.26 6.61 -0.25
CA ARG A 64 5.86 6.36 -0.60
C ARG A 64 4.95 6.35 0.62
N ARG A 65 5.38 5.80 1.77
CA ARG A 65 4.53 5.74 2.99
C ARG A 65 5.08 6.59 4.14
N MET A 66 4.17 7.24 4.87
CA MET A 66 4.49 8.08 6.04
C MET A 66 5.22 7.30 7.15
N ILE A 67 4.92 6.02 7.36
CA ILE A 67 5.59 5.21 8.38
C ILE A 67 7.11 5.10 8.14
N TYR A 68 7.53 5.06 6.88
CA TYR A 68 8.94 4.99 6.50
C TYR A 68 9.61 6.35 6.68
N LEU A 69 8.94 7.45 6.31
CA LEU A 69 9.43 8.80 6.62
C LEU A 69 9.63 8.99 8.13
N LYS A 70 8.65 8.59 8.96
CA LYS A 70 8.75 8.72 10.43
C LYS A 70 9.91 7.91 11.01
N LYS A 71 10.12 6.68 10.51
CA LYS A 71 11.27 5.85 10.90
C LYS A 71 12.58 6.53 10.48
N HIS A 72 12.65 7.01 9.25
CA HIS A 72 13.81 7.72 8.73
C HIS A 72 14.13 8.99 9.53
N GLN A 73 13.12 9.82 9.85
CA GLN A 73 13.30 11.06 10.61
C GLN A 73 13.92 10.86 12.00
N ARG A 74 13.68 9.71 12.64
CA ARG A 74 14.29 9.41 13.95
C ARG A 74 15.80 9.22 13.87
N LEU A 75 16.30 8.76 12.72
CA LEU A 75 17.71 8.47 12.48
C LEU A 75 18.38 9.54 11.59
N CYS A 76 17.57 10.38 10.94
CA CYS A 76 18.02 11.43 10.05
C CYS A 76 18.57 12.61 10.85
N VAL A 77 19.83 12.49 11.26
CA VAL A 77 20.65 13.65 11.63
C VAL A 77 20.96 14.39 10.34
N LEU A 78 20.70 15.70 10.26
CA LEU A 78 20.91 16.54 9.07
C LEU A 78 22.38 16.56 8.65
N ARG A 79 22.86 15.49 8.01
CA ARG A 79 24.20 15.37 7.45
C ARG A 79 24.02 15.41 5.95
N ASN A 80 24.42 16.54 5.37
CA ASN A 80 24.35 16.85 3.96
C ASN A 80 24.58 15.62 3.08
N GLY A 81 23.51 15.16 2.43
CA GLY A 81 23.58 14.56 1.10
C GLY A 81 23.85 13.06 0.97
N LYS A 82 23.91 12.24 2.03
CA LYS A 82 23.91 10.77 1.85
C LYS A 82 23.58 10.02 3.15
N SER A 83 22.39 9.44 3.21
CA SER A 83 22.10 8.37 4.15
C SER A 83 22.77 7.09 3.63
N PRO A 84 23.51 6.33 4.45
CA PRO A 84 24.19 5.10 4.00
C PRO A 84 23.24 3.91 3.79
N VAL A 85 21.92 4.15 3.76
CA VAL A 85 20.92 3.12 3.55
C VAL A 85 20.28 3.33 2.18
N GLY A 86 20.99 2.83 1.17
CA GLY A 86 20.48 2.33 -0.10
C GLY A 86 19.53 3.22 -0.89
N ASP A 87 20.03 3.77 -1.99
CA ASP A 87 19.29 4.06 -3.22
C ASP A 87 18.70 2.77 -3.86
N SER A 88 18.15 1.88 -3.05
CA SER A 88 17.43 0.70 -3.52
C SER A 88 15.98 1.12 -3.65
N ALA A 89 15.59 1.39 -4.90
CA ALA A 89 14.28 0.99 -5.35
C ALA A 89 13.96 -0.36 -4.69
N ASP A 90 12.93 -0.40 -3.86
CA ASP A 90 12.32 -1.64 -3.37
C ASP A 90 11.87 -2.44 -4.63
N GLN A 91 12.78 -3.21 -5.20
CA GLN A 91 12.53 -4.33 -6.09
C GLN A 91 12.89 -5.59 -5.34
N LEU A 92 12.04 -6.59 -5.52
CA LEU A 92 12.00 -7.92 -4.91
C LEU A 92 11.43 -7.85 -3.49
N ASP A 93 10.25 -8.37 -3.20
CA ASP A 93 9.74 -9.67 -3.61
C ASP A 93 8.22 -9.68 -3.40
N GLU A 94 7.50 -9.84 -4.50
CA GLU A 94 6.74 -11.05 -4.77
C GLU A 94 6.36 -11.93 -3.57
N SER A 95 5.38 -11.48 -2.77
CA SER A 95 4.47 -12.47 -2.16
C SER A 95 3.60 -13.07 -3.29
N ASN A 96 4.21 -13.93 -4.09
CA ASN A 96 3.54 -15.04 -4.75
C ASN A 96 3.57 -16.26 -3.81
N GLU A 97 2.70 -17.24 -4.11
CA GLU A 97 2.26 -18.40 -3.31
C GLU A 97 1.03 -18.06 -2.44
N ILE A 98 -0.21 -18.34 -2.84
CA ILE A 98 -0.73 -19.54 -3.53
C ILE A 98 -1.61 -19.14 -4.73
N VAL A 99 -1.31 -19.77 -5.87
CA VAL A 99 -2.20 -20.02 -7.00
C VAL A 99 -3.33 -20.94 -6.56
N ASP A 100 -4.57 -20.62 -6.89
CA ASP A 100 -5.58 -21.65 -7.10
C ASP A 100 -5.97 -21.58 -8.58
N ASP A 101 -5.17 -22.28 -9.38
CA ASP A 101 -5.63 -22.91 -10.61
C ASP A 101 -6.56 -24.05 -10.17
N SER A 102 -7.85 -23.91 -10.44
CA SER A 102 -8.80 -25.02 -10.59
C SER A 102 -10.04 -24.48 -11.31
N ASP A 103 -9.91 -24.38 -12.64
CA ASP A 103 -11.01 -24.81 -13.50
C ASP A 103 -11.22 -26.30 -13.23
N ASP A 104 -12.39 -26.70 -12.72
CA ASP A 104 -12.97 -27.99 -13.06
C ASP A 104 -14.49 -28.00 -12.90
N HIS A 105 -15.06 -28.76 -13.82
CA HIS A 105 -16.45 -28.85 -14.23
C HIS A 105 -17.30 -29.75 -13.31
N GLU A 106 -18.64 -29.59 -13.41
CA GLU A 106 -19.72 -30.49 -12.95
C GLU A 106 -20.00 -30.53 -11.42
N LEU A 107 -21.24 -30.47 -10.89
CA LEU A 107 -22.61 -30.72 -11.36
C LEU A 107 -23.58 -29.65 -10.83
#